data_AF-A0A521QTG6-F1
#
_entry.id   AF-A0A521QTG6-F1
#
_cell.length_a   1.000
_cell.length_b   1.000
_cell.length_c   1.000
_cell.angle_alpha   90.00
_cell.angle_beta   90.00
_cell.angle_gamma   90.00
#
_symmetry.space_group_name_H-M   'P 1'
#
loop_
_entity.id
_entity.type
_entity.pdbx_description
1 polymer ?
#
loop_
_entity_poly.entity_id
_entity_poly.type
_entity_poly.pdbx_seq_one_letter_code
_entity_poly.pdbx_strand_id
1 'polypeptide(L)'
;MKASLLSVMPALLVLASAASALADGRSQKYRSNGCEVERKFDDDGKSETKVDCKPGYGRAYVGAGKEEFRQGGCEIKREWKPNGEYKEEVKCK
;
A
#
# COMPACT_ATOMS: atom_id res chain seq x y z
N MET A 1 45.57 -12.16 -27.78
CA MET A 1 44.18 -12.64 -27.65
C MET A 1 43.29 -11.44 -27.41
N LYS A 2 42.24 -11.27 -28.21
CA LYS A 2 41.20 -10.24 -28.02
C LYS A 2 40.35 -10.61 -26.81
N ALA A 3 40.06 -9.64 -25.95
CA ALA A 3 38.79 -9.53 -25.24
C ALA A 3 38.52 -8.05 -24.96
N SER A 4 37.78 -7.41 -25.86
CA SER A 4 36.90 -6.30 -25.52
C SER A 4 35.89 -6.76 -24.48
N LEU A 5 35.55 -5.89 -23.53
CA LEU A 5 34.23 -5.67 -22.90
C LEU A 5 34.44 -4.41 -21.99
N LEU A 6 34.25 -3.19 -22.51
CA LEU A 6 33.07 -2.35 -22.23
C LEU A 6 32.57 -2.47 -20.78
N SER A 7 32.72 -1.41 -19.98
CA SER A 7 31.60 -0.55 -19.53
C SER A 7 30.54 -1.38 -18.77
N VAL A 8 30.36 -1.18 -17.47
CA VAL A 8 29.44 -0.16 -16.96
C VAL A 8 29.77 0.07 -15.48
N MET A 9 29.97 1.32 -15.08
CA MET A 9 30.02 1.70 -13.67
C MET A 9 28.74 1.20 -12.97
N PRO A 10 28.82 0.63 -11.76
CA PRO A 10 27.61 0.50 -10.95
C PRO A 10 27.18 1.93 -10.65
N ALA A 11 26.18 2.42 -11.39
CA ALA A 11 25.45 3.61 -11.04
C ALA A 11 24.95 3.38 -9.62
N LEU A 12 25.59 4.08 -8.67
CA LEU A 12 25.03 4.29 -7.36
C LEU A 12 23.66 4.91 -7.61
N LEU A 13 22.62 4.08 -7.63
CA LEU A 13 21.25 4.53 -7.59
C LEU A 13 21.09 5.16 -6.21
N VAL A 14 21.45 6.43 -6.13
CA VAL A 14 20.85 7.36 -5.19
C VAL A 14 19.37 7.26 -5.48
N LEU A 15 18.67 6.38 -4.76
CA LEU A 15 17.23 6.43 -4.65
C LEU A 15 16.96 7.77 -3.97
N ALA A 16 16.80 8.77 -4.82
CA ALA A 16 16.49 10.13 -4.47
C ALA A 16 15.35 10.05 -3.45
N SER A 17 15.63 10.55 -2.26
CA SER A 17 14.63 11.05 -1.34
C SER A 17 13.88 12.17 -2.05
N ALA A 18 12.94 11.80 -2.92
CA ALA A 18 11.97 12.72 -3.47
C ALA A 18 10.95 12.98 -2.36
N ALA A 19 11.35 13.85 -1.43
CA ALA A 19 10.40 14.71 -0.74
C ALA A 19 9.87 15.68 -1.79
N SER A 20 8.90 15.22 -2.58
CA SER A 20 8.09 16.08 -3.43
C SER A 20 7.16 16.86 -2.51
N ALA A 21 7.67 17.95 -1.95
CA ALA A 21 6.82 19.05 -1.52
C ALA A 21 6.26 19.67 -2.81
N LEU A 22 4.93 19.76 -2.89
CA LEU A 22 4.06 20.62 -3.74
C LEU A 22 2.71 19.88 -3.91
N ALA A 23 1.70 20.32 -3.13
CA ALA A 23 0.42 19.69 -2.77
C ALA A 23 0.58 18.60 -1.69
N ASP A 24 0.69 19.03 -0.42
CA ASP A 24 1.15 18.22 0.73
C ASP A 24 0.07 17.23 1.23
N GLY A 25 -0.40 16.38 0.33
CA GLY A 25 -1.14 15.20 0.69
C GLY A 25 -0.27 14.31 1.59
N ARG A 26 -0.61 14.22 2.88
CA ARG A 26 0.18 13.49 3.87
C ARG A 26 0.03 11.99 3.62
N SER A 27 0.99 11.37 2.95
CA SER A 27 1.04 9.91 2.81
C SER A 27 1.88 9.27 3.92
N GLN A 28 1.37 8.22 4.53
CA GLN A 28 2.06 7.44 5.57
C GLN A 28 1.97 5.97 5.23
N LYS A 29 3.13 5.31 5.14
CA LYS A 29 3.23 3.86 4.96
C LYS A 29 3.91 3.27 6.17
N TYR A 30 3.29 2.26 6.77
CA TYR A 30 3.88 1.55 7.90
C TYR A 30 3.42 0.10 7.90
N ARG A 31 4.20 -0.75 8.57
CA ARG A 31 3.88 -2.16 8.76
C ARG A 31 3.40 -2.35 10.19
N SER A 32 2.25 -3.01 10.36
CA SER A 32 1.69 -3.37 11.67
C SER A 32 1.37 -4.85 11.67
N ASN A 33 2.07 -5.62 12.52
CA ASN A 33 1.86 -7.07 12.70
C ASN A 33 1.66 -7.85 11.40
N GLY A 34 2.58 -7.67 10.43
CA GLY A 34 2.53 -8.39 9.15
C GLY A 34 1.57 -7.84 8.10
N CYS A 35 0.84 -6.78 8.43
CA CYS A 35 0.04 -5.99 7.50
C CYS A 35 0.76 -4.72 7.08
N GLU A 36 0.67 -4.37 5.80
CA GLU A 36 1.16 -3.13 5.21
C GLU A 36 0.00 -2.15 5.13
N VAL A 37 0.16 -1.00 5.78
CA VAL A 37 -0.86 0.03 5.85
C VAL A 37 -0.36 1.29 5.16
N GLU A 38 -1.08 1.74 4.15
CA GLU A 38 -0.84 2.98 3.43
C GLU A 38 -2.03 3.92 3.66
N ARG A 39 -1.77 5.11 4.18
CA ARG A 39 -2.76 6.18 4.33
C ARG A 39 -2.37 7.35 3.46
N LYS A 40 -3.32 7.95 2.77
CA LYS A 40 -3.19 9.20 2.02
C LYS A 40 -4.30 10.12 2.47
N PHE A 41 -3.95 11.37 2.73
CA PHE A 41 -4.89 12.43 3.02
C PHE A 41 -4.64 13.52 1.99
N ASP A 42 -5.68 13.94 1.29
CA ASP A 42 -5.63 15.09 0.38
C ASP A 42 -6.05 16.35 1.14
N ASP A 43 -5.51 17.51 0.76
CA ASP A 43 -5.88 18.80 1.35
C ASP A 43 -7.38 19.14 1.21
N ASP A 44 -8.06 18.51 0.25
CA ASP A 44 -9.52 18.61 0.05
C ASP A 44 -10.35 17.87 1.12
N GLY A 45 -9.71 17.22 2.10
CA GLY A 45 -10.39 16.38 3.11
C GLY A 45 -10.69 14.95 2.65
N LYS A 46 -10.26 14.57 1.45
CA LYS A 46 -10.35 13.19 0.96
C LYS A 46 -9.29 12.34 1.65
N SER A 47 -9.64 11.10 2.00
CA SER A 47 -8.67 10.17 2.60
C SER A 47 -8.78 8.78 2.01
N GLU A 48 -7.65 8.19 1.65
CA GLU A 48 -7.53 6.80 1.20
C GLU A 48 -6.70 6.00 2.21
N THR A 49 -7.23 4.91 2.74
CA THR A 49 -6.49 3.95 3.56
C THR A 49 -6.50 2.60 2.87
N LYS A 50 -5.32 2.01 2.69
CA LYS A 50 -5.11 0.67 2.14
C LYS A 50 -4.43 -0.19 3.17
N VAL A 51 -4.97 -1.36 3.44
CA VAL A 51 -4.42 -2.37 4.34
C VAL A 51 -4.23 -3.64 3.53
N ASP A 52 -3.02 -4.20 3.53
CA ASP A 52 -2.70 -5.48 2.91
C ASP A 52 -1.98 -6.37 3.93
N CYS A 53 -2.65 -7.40 4.42
CA CYS A 53 -2.10 -8.39 5.34
C CYS A 53 -1.68 -9.64 4.59
N LYS A 54 -0.45 -10.08 4.83
CA LYS A 54 0.04 -11.37 4.34
C LYS A 54 -0.70 -12.54 5.03
N PRO A 55 -0.70 -13.74 4.43
CA PRO A 55 -1.27 -14.94 5.03
C PRO A 55 -0.77 -15.16 6.46
N GLY A 56 -1.67 -15.55 7.36
CA GLY A 56 -1.39 -15.78 8.78
C GLY A 56 -1.37 -14.53 9.67
N TYR A 57 -1.51 -13.32 9.11
CA TYR A 57 -1.48 -12.06 9.86
C TYR A 57 -2.81 -11.31 9.90
N GLY A 58 -3.69 -11.52 8.91
CA GLY A 58 -5.05 -11.00 8.92
C GLY A 58 -5.99 -11.80 9.82
N ARG A 59 -7.22 -11.31 10.00
CA ARG A 59 -8.26 -12.08 10.72
C ARG A 59 -8.49 -13.42 10.00
N ALA A 60 -8.53 -14.51 10.76
CA ALA A 60 -8.93 -15.81 10.25
C ALA A 60 -10.45 -15.80 10.00
N TYR A 61 -10.84 -15.57 8.75
CA TYR A 61 -12.23 -15.69 8.31
C TYR A 61 -12.52 -17.12 7.86
N VAL A 62 -13.73 -17.61 8.15
CA VAL A 62 -14.20 -18.89 7.59
C VAL A 62 -14.56 -18.66 6.13
N GLY A 63 -13.73 -19.19 5.23
CA GLY A 63 -13.89 -19.04 3.78
C GLY A 63 -13.26 -17.78 3.19
N ALA A 64 -13.30 -17.69 1.86
CA ALA A 64 -12.90 -16.48 1.13
C ALA A 64 -14.13 -15.60 0.88
N GLY A 65 -13.96 -14.29 0.98
CA GLY A 65 -15.03 -13.34 0.78
C GLY A 65 -14.52 -12.00 0.29
N LYS A 66 -15.39 -11.28 -0.41
CA LYS A 66 -15.19 -9.88 -0.77
C LYS A 66 -16.46 -9.11 -0.46
N GLU A 67 -16.31 -7.88 -0.02
CA GLU A 67 -17.41 -7.02 0.34
C GLU A 67 -17.08 -5.58 -0.06
N GLU A 68 -18.03 -4.94 -0.74
CA GLU A 68 -17.95 -3.54 -1.13
C GLU A 68 -19.20 -2.86 -0.61
N PHE A 69 -19.03 -1.88 0.25
CA PHE A 69 -20.15 -1.15 0.83
C PHE A 69 -19.76 0.29 1.12
N ARG A 70 -20.77 1.15 1.23
CA ARG A 70 -20.58 2.54 1.58
C ARG A 70 -21.06 2.77 3.01
N GLN A 71 -20.21 3.34 3.84
CA GLN A 71 -20.55 3.76 5.19
C GLN A 71 -20.36 5.27 5.30
N GLY A 72 -21.47 6.01 5.30
CA GLY A 72 -21.45 7.47 5.30
C GLY A 72 -20.73 8.05 4.07
N GLY A 73 -19.75 8.94 4.31
CA GLY A 73 -18.89 9.54 3.29
C GLY A 73 -17.81 8.59 2.74
N CYS A 74 -17.74 7.35 3.21
CA CYS A 74 -16.65 6.43 2.90
C CYS A 74 -17.11 5.21 2.08
N GLU A 75 -16.38 4.91 1.02
CA GLU A 75 -16.46 3.67 0.25
C GLU A 75 -15.43 2.68 0.82
N ILE A 76 -15.89 1.50 1.23
CA ILE A 76 -15.09 0.46 1.86
C ILE A 76 -15.13 -0.77 0.96
N LYS A 77 -13.95 -1.28 0.60
CA LYS A 77 -13.76 -2.49 -0.18
C LYS A 77 -12.83 -3.40 0.57
N ARG A 78 -13.29 -4.58 0.98
CA ARG A 78 -12.47 -5.55 1.71
C ARG A 78 -12.56 -6.93 1.07
N GLU A 79 -11.43 -7.60 1.02
CA GLU A 79 -11.28 -8.98 0.54
C GLU A 79 -10.51 -9.76 1.60
N TRP A 80 -10.95 -10.99 1.87
CA TRP A 80 -10.28 -11.89 2.80
C TRP A 80 -10.24 -13.30 2.26
N LYS A 81 -9.20 -14.02 2.65
CA LYS A 81 -8.99 -15.42 2.30
C LYS A 81 -8.86 -16.27 3.57
N PRO A 82 -9.16 -17.58 3.48
CA PRO A 82 -9.11 -18.48 4.62
C PRO A 82 -7.68 -18.66 5.18
N ASN A 83 -6.65 -18.33 4.39
CA ASN A 83 -5.25 -18.34 4.82
C ASN A 83 -4.87 -17.11 5.67
N GLY A 84 -5.82 -16.24 6.00
CA GLY A 84 -5.56 -15.01 6.75
C GLY A 84 -4.95 -13.88 5.91
N GLU A 85 -4.93 -13.99 4.58
CA GLU A 85 -4.68 -12.85 3.70
C GLU A 85 -5.90 -11.91 3.75
N TYR A 86 -5.65 -10.62 3.94
CA TYR A 86 -6.68 -9.60 4.09
C TYR A 86 -6.30 -8.36 3.32
N LYS A 87 -7.22 -7.80 2.53
CA LYS A 87 -7.04 -6.53 1.84
C LYS A 87 -8.22 -5.64 2.15
N GLU A 88 -7.97 -4.38 2.48
CA GLU A 88 -9.02 -3.40 2.70
C GLU A 88 -8.60 -2.06 2.12
N GLU A 89 -9.50 -1.45 1.35
CA GLU A 89 -9.37 -0.11 0.82
C GLU A 89 -10.57 0.72 1.32
N VAL A 90 -10.28 1.81 2.02
CA VAL A 90 -11.26 2.76 2.54
C VAL A 90 -11.00 4.11 1.89
N LYS A 91 -11.99 4.66 1.20
CA LYS A 91 -11.93 5.96 0.53
C LYS A 91 -13.02 6.86 1.07
N CYS A 92 -12.67 7.94 1.74
CA CYS A 92 -13.61 8.93 2.27
C CYS A 92 -13.48 10.26 1.52
N LYS A 93 -14.59 10.99 1.42
CA LYS A 93 -14.70 12.34 0.86
C LYS A 93 -15.51 13.23 1.78
#